data_AF-X7YK36-F1
#
_entry.id   AF-X7YK36-F1
#
_cell.length_a   1.000
_cell.length_b   1.000
_cell.length_c   1.000
_cell.angle_alpha   90.00
_cell.angle_beta   90.00
_cell.angle_gamma   90.00
#
_symmetry.space_group_name_H-M   'P 1'
#
loop_
_entity.id
_entity.type
_entity.pdbx_description
1 polymer ?
#
loop_
_entity_poly.entity_id
_entity_poly.type
_entity_poly.pdbx_seq_one_letter_code
_entity_poly.pdbx_strand_id
1 'polypeptide(L)'
;MLITTPESLFLMLTSAARQTLTDVQTVIVDEVHALAGTKRGAHLALSLERLDELLERPAQRIGLSATVRPHEEVARFLSGQRPTTIVAPPSPKTIDLTVQVPVPDMANLADNTIWPDVEARLVDLIESHNSTIVFANSRRLAERLTARLNEIHAERSGVELDAGRNQQVAGGAPAQLLGSGQTYGAHRCWPAPTTVRSARSNAPRSRRTSNAAGSKPSSRPRAWSWASTWARSIW
;
A
#
# COMPACT_ATOMS: atom_id res chain seq x y z
N MET A 1 9.46 -10.34 -18.58
CA MET A 1 9.53 -9.88 -17.17
C MET A 1 8.43 -10.57 -16.37
N LEU A 2 8.79 -11.32 -15.32
CA LEU A 2 7.87 -12.02 -14.43
C LEU A 2 7.85 -11.34 -13.06
N ILE A 3 6.66 -10.97 -12.58
CA ILE A 3 6.45 -10.46 -11.22
C ILE A 3 5.73 -11.53 -10.40
N THR A 4 6.32 -11.92 -9.28
CA THR A 4 5.83 -13.02 -8.44
C THR A 4 6.11 -12.76 -6.95
N THR A 5 5.60 -13.63 -6.08
CA THR A 5 5.96 -13.66 -4.66
C THR A 5 6.90 -14.84 -4.37
N PRO A 6 7.64 -14.83 -3.24
CA PRO A 6 8.46 -15.97 -2.84
C PRO A 6 7.72 -17.31 -2.84
N GLU A 7 6.48 -17.33 -2.37
CA GLU A 7 5.64 -18.53 -2.33
C GLU A 7 5.29 -19.02 -3.73
N SER A 8 4.89 -18.12 -4.62
CA SER A 8 4.58 -18.48 -6.00
C SER A 8 5.82 -18.91 -6.79
N LEU A 9 7.00 -18.31 -6.55
CA LEU A 9 8.25 -18.75 -7.13
C LEU A 9 8.57 -20.20 -6.75
N PHE A 10 8.43 -20.55 -5.46
CA PHE A 10 8.62 -21.91 -4.99
C PHE A 10 7.70 -22.91 -5.70
N LEU A 11 6.41 -22.59 -5.83
CA LEU A 11 5.45 -23.44 -6.54
C LEU A 11 5.82 -23.62 -8.03
N MET A 12 6.35 -22.59 -8.68
CA MET A 12 6.84 -22.69 -10.06
C MET A 12 8.06 -23.62 -10.14
N LEU A 13 9.03 -23.48 -9.23
CA LEU A 13 10.24 -24.31 -9.18
C LEU A 13 9.95 -25.79 -8.88
N THR A 14 8.86 -26.07 -8.16
CA THR A 14 8.41 -27.44 -7.83
C THR A 14 7.41 -28.02 -8.83
N SER A 15 7.13 -27.35 -9.95
CA SER A 15 6.18 -27.81 -10.96
C SER A 15 6.80 -27.79 -12.36
N ALA A 16 6.06 -28.24 -13.38
CA ALA A 16 6.49 -28.17 -14.78
C ALA A 16 6.79 -26.72 -15.23
N ALA A 17 6.20 -25.72 -14.58
CA ALA A 17 6.44 -24.30 -14.85
C ALA A 17 7.91 -23.88 -14.66
N ARG A 18 8.73 -24.67 -13.95
CA ARG A 18 10.16 -24.41 -13.79
C ARG A 18 10.91 -24.31 -15.13
N GLN A 19 10.42 -24.96 -16.19
CA GLN A 19 11.01 -24.87 -17.53
C GLN A 19 10.96 -23.45 -18.09
N THR A 20 10.03 -22.61 -17.64
CA THR A 20 9.95 -21.20 -18.06
C THR A 20 11.01 -20.31 -17.41
N LEU A 21 11.78 -20.85 -16.45
CA LEU A 21 12.75 -20.12 -15.64
C LEU A 21 14.22 -20.42 -16.01
N THR A 22 14.49 -21.33 -16.96
CA THR A 22 15.86 -21.79 -17.30
C THR A 22 16.73 -20.69 -17.90
N ASP A 23 16.13 -19.65 -18.46
CA ASP A 23 16.84 -18.57 -19.14
C ASP A 23 16.87 -17.27 -18.30
N VAL A 24 16.52 -17.36 -17.01
CA VAL A 24 16.51 -16.19 -16.13
C VAL A 24 17.94 -15.68 -15.91
N GLN A 25 18.17 -14.41 -16.23
CA GLN A 25 19.48 -13.77 -16.06
C GLN A 25 19.56 -12.88 -14.82
N THR A 26 18.42 -12.33 -14.39
CA THR A 26 18.37 -11.33 -13.31
C THR A 26 17.17 -11.60 -12.40
N VAL A 27 17.41 -11.51 -11.10
CA VAL A 27 16.39 -11.58 -10.06
C VAL A 27 16.44 -10.30 -9.24
N ILE A 28 15.30 -9.61 -9.17
CA ILE A 28 15.13 -8.41 -8.35
C ILE A 28 14.31 -8.79 -7.12
N VAL A 29 14.87 -8.58 -5.93
CA VAL A 29 14.19 -8.78 -4.64
C VAL A 29 13.88 -7.41 -4.06
N ASP A 30 12.65 -6.97 -4.26
CA ASP A 30 12.17 -5.72 -3.69
C ASP A 30 11.81 -5.87 -2.21
N GLU A 31 12.00 -4.79 -1.45
CA GLU A 31 11.88 -4.72 0.01
C GLU A 31 12.59 -5.87 0.75
N VAL A 32 13.84 -6.13 0.37
CA VAL A 32 14.63 -7.25 0.92
C VAL A 32 14.74 -7.24 2.45
N HIS A 33 14.65 -6.06 3.08
CA HIS A 33 14.66 -5.90 4.54
C HIS A 33 13.46 -6.55 5.22
N ALA A 34 12.31 -6.63 4.56
CA ALA A 34 11.11 -7.26 5.11
C ALA A 34 11.21 -8.79 5.14
N LEU A 35 12.18 -9.36 4.40
CA LEU A 35 12.42 -10.80 4.31
C LEU A 35 13.60 -11.23 5.18
N ALA A 36 14.63 -10.39 5.30
CA ALA A 36 15.81 -10.67 6.12
C ALA A 36 15.42 -11.02 7.57
N GLY A 37 15.99 -12.10 8.11
CA GLY A 37 15.71 -12.56 9.47
C GLY A 37 14.36 -13.26 9.67
N THR A 38 13.58 -13.49 8.61
CA THR A 38 12.28 -14.18 8.68
C THR A 38 12.35 -15.59 8.10
N LYS A 39 11.42 -16.47 8.52
CA LYS A 39 11.25 -17.81 7.92
C LYS A 39 10.92 -17.73 6.43
N ARG A 40 10.16 -16.70 6.03
CA ARG A 40 9.82 -16.42 4.64
C ARG A 40 11.06 -16.05 3.83
N GLY A 41 11.97 -15.28 4.41
CA GLY A 41 13.27 -14.97 3.83
C GLY A 41 14.13 -16.22 3.65
N ALA A 42 14.24 -17.07 4.69
CA ALA A 42 14.97 -18.33 4.58
C ALA A 42 14.43 -19.22 3.45
N HIS A 43 13.11 -19.29 3.32
CA HIS A 43 12.45 -20.01 2.22
C HIS A 43 12.75 -19.40 0.84
N LEU A 44 12.76 -18.06 0.72
CA LEU A 44 13.18 -17.39 -0.52
C LEU A 44 14.64 -17.72 -0.85
N ALA A 45 15.55 -17.63 0.12
CA ALA A 45 16.97 -17.90 -0.11
C ALA A 45 17.20 -19.30 -0.70
N LEU A 46 16.55 -20.33 -0.14
CA LEU A 46 16.60 -21.68 -0.70
C LEU A 46 15.96 -21.78 -2.09
N SER A 47 14.87 -21.05 -2.33
CA SER A 47 14.24 -21.02 -3.65
C SER A 47 15.15 -20.37 -4.71
N LEU A 48 15.97 -19.38 -4.33
CA LEU A 48 16.92 -18.75 -5.24
C LEU A 48 18.12 -19.65 -5.56
N GLU A 49 18.64 -20.42 -4.59
CA GLU A 49 19.68 -21.41 -4.90
C GLU A 49 19.14 -22.51 -5.83
N ARG A 50 17.90 -22.98 -5.59
CA ARG A 50 17.24 -23.94 -6.49
C ARG A 50 16.98 -23.39 -7.88
N LEU A 51 16.72 -22.09 -8.00
CA LEU A 51 16.64 -21.45 -9.31
C LEU A 51 18.00 -21.50 -9.99
N ASP A 52 19.07 -21.13 -9.29
CA ASP A 52 20.42 -21.12 -9.87
C ASP A 52 20.91 -22.50 -10.31
N GLU A 53 20.50 -23.59 -9.66
CA GLU A 53 20.76 -24.97 -10.11
C GLU A 53 20.12 -25.31 -11.46
N LEU A 54 19.09 -24.57 -11.89
CA LEU A 54 18.44 -24.75 -13.20
C LEU A 54 19.10 -23.95 -14.32
N LEU A 55 20.01 -23.02 -13.98
CA LEU A 55 20.61 -22.08 -14.91
C LEU A 55 22.02 -22.53 -15.28
N GLU A 56 22.47 -22.26 -16.50
CA GLU A 56 23.87 -22.47 -16.90
C GLU A 56 24.85 -21.65 -16.05
N ARG A 57 24.40 -20.46 -15.63
CA ARG A 57 25.11 -19.56 -14.73
C ARG A 57 24.12 -18.96 -13.73
N PRO A 58 24.51 -18.77 -12.46
CA PRO A 58 23.62 -18.19 -11.48
C PRO A 58 23.11 -16.80 -11.89
N ALA A 59 21.85 -16.50 -11.59
CA ALA A 59 21.26 -15.21 -11.93
C ALA A 59 21.91 -14.07 -11.13
N GLN A 60 22.02 -12.90 -11.75
CA GLN A 60 22.38 -11.68 -11.04
C GLN A 60 21.28 -11.32 -10.04
N ARG A 61 21.64 -11.16 -8.77
CA ARG A 61 20.70 -10.76 -7.71
C ARG A 61 20.83 -9.28 -7.42
N ILE A 62 19.69 -8.58 -7.44
CA ILE A 62 19.59 -7.14 -7.12
C ILE A 62 18.57 -7.00 -5.99
N GLY A 63 19.00 -6.47 -4.85
CA GLY A 63 18.14 -6.19 -3.70
C GLY A 63 17.80 -4.72 -3.64
N LEU A 64 16.52 -4.40 -3.41
CA LEU A 64 16.05 -3.03 -3.21
C LEU A 64 15.47 -2.91 -1.80
N SER A 65 15.79 -1.82 -1.12
CA SER A 65 15.18 -1.48 0.17
C SER A 65 15.50 -0.04 0.56
N ALA A 66 14.51 0.68 1.08
CA ALA A 66 14.67 2.04 1.58
C ALA A 66 15.17 2.10 3.03
N THR A 67 15.03 1.01 3.79
CA THR A 67 15.34 0.94 5.23
C THR A 67 16.16 -0.30 5.51
N VAL A 68 17.49 -0.18 5.47
CA VAL A 68 18.41 -1.30 5.71
C VAL A 68 19.39 -0.95 6.81
N ARG A 69 19.40 -1.74 7.89
CA ARG A 69 20.49 -1.79 8.87
C ARG A 69 20.57 -3.18 9.49
N PRO A 70 21.76 -3.81 9.58
CA PRO A 70 23.01 -3.47 8.90
C PRO A 70 23.01 -3.91 7.41
N HIS A 71 23.67 -3.15 6.52
CA HIS A 71 23.69 -3.42 5.07
C HIS A 71 24.35 -4.75 4.72
N GLU A 72 25.43 -5.10 5.43
CA GLU A 72 26.19 -6.31 5.20
C GLU A 72 25.37 -7.58 5.43
N GLU A 73 24.51 -7.58 6.46
CA GLU A 73 23.65 -8.74 6.75
C GLU A 73 22.60 -8.95 5.67
N VAL A 74 22.03 -7.86 5.15
CA VAL A 74 21.05 -7.94 4.05
C VAL A 74 21.73 -8.34 2.74
N ALA A 75 22.94 -7.85 2.47
CA ALA A 75 23.75 -8.26 1.33
C ALA A 75 24.09 -9.77 1.40
N ARG A 76 24.50 -10.25 2.59
CA ARG A 76 24.79 -11.65 2.87
C ARG A 76 23.54 -12.53 2.72
N PHE A 77 22.38 -12.04 3.16
CA PHE A 77 21.10 -12.72 2.95
C PHE A 77 20.76 -12.85 1.46
N LEU A 78 20.93 -11.78 0.67
CA LEU A 78 20.58 -11.76 -0.75
C LEU A 78 21.47 -12.70 -1.59
N SER A 79 22.78 -12.63 -1.37
CA SER A 79 23.77 -13.24 -2.26
C SER A 79 24.43 -14.49 -1.69
N GLY A 80 24.12 -14.86 -0.44
CA GLY A 80 24.75 -15.96 0.25
C GLY A 80 26.26 -15.74 0.36
N GLN A 81 27.04 -16.66 -0.22
CA GLN A 81 28.51 -16.61 -0.24
C GLN A 81 29.08 -15.78 -1.40
N ARG A 82 28.24 -15.26 -2.30
CA ARG A 82 28.68 -14.53 -3.49
C ARG A 82 29.02 -13.08 -3.14
N PRO A 83 30.01 -12.47 -3.82
CA PRO A 83 30.34 -11.06 -3.60
C PRO A 83 29.13 -10.17 -3.92
N THR A 84 28.93 -9.13 -3.11
CA THR A 84 27.83 -8.17 -3.28
C THR A 84 28.36 -6.76 -3.23
N THR A 85 28.05 -5.96 -4.25
CA THR A 85 28.32 -4.52 -4.23
C THR A 85 27.17 -3.81 -3.54
N ILE A 86 27.44 -3.12 -2.43
CA ILE A 86 26.44 -2.34 -1.70
C ILE A 86 26.43 -0.92 -2.25
N VAL A 87 25.28 -0.50 -2.78
CA VAL A 87 25.06 0.87 -3.27
C VAL A 87 24.16 1.60 -2.28
N ALA A 88 24.77 2.39 -1.39
CA ALA A 88 24.08 3.14 -0.34
C ALA A 88 24.55 4.60 -0.30
N PRO A 89 24.22 5.42 -1.32
CA PRO A 89 24.55 6.84 -1.30
C PRO A 89 23.84 7.56 -0.14
N PRO A 90 24.42 8.64 0.42
CA PRO A 90 23.73 9.47 1.40
C PRO A 90 22.39 9.97 0.86
N SER A 91 21.31 9.65 1.56
CA SER A 91 19.96 10.11 1.22
C SER A 91 19.39 10.86 2.41
N PRO A 92 19.63 12.18 2.52
CA PRO A 92 19.01 12.98 3.57
C PRO A 92 17.51 13.05 3.30
N LYS A 93 16.72 12.36 4.13
CA LYS A 93 15.27 12.54 4.18
C LYS A 93 14.93 13.53 5.28
N THR A 94 14.42 14.68 4.89
CA THR A 94 13.80 15.64 5.82
C THR A 94 12.40 15.13 6.13
N ILE A 95 12.19 14.62 7.33
CA ILE A 95 10.88 14.19 7.80
C ILE A 95 10.32 15.32 8.66
N ASP A 96 9.22 15.94 8.21
CA ASP A 96 8.43 16.84 9.04
C ASP A 96 7.43 16.01 9.84
N LEU A 97 7.71 15.81 11.12
CA LEU A 97 6.92 14.97 12.01
C LEU A 97 6.31 15.83 13.11
N THR A 98 4.97 15.83 13.17
CA THR A 98 4.21 16.49 14.22
C THR A 98 3.30 15.49 14.90
N VAL A 99 3.27 15.50 16.23
CA VAL A 99 2.29 14.76 17.04
C VAL A 99 1.22 15.75 17.49
N GLN A 100 -0.04 15.47 17.15
CA GLN A 100 -1.17 16.35 17.47
C GLN A 100 -2.16 15.65 18.38
N VAL A 101 -2.55 16.33 19.46
CA VAL A 101 -3.62 15.91 20.37
C VAL A 101 -4.73 16.95 20.24
N PRO A 102 -5.89 16.61 19.67
CA PRO A 102 -6.92 17.59 19.32
C PRO A 102 -7.83 17.98 20.49
N VAL A 103 -7.49 17.57 21.72
CA VAL A 103 -8.24 17.86 22.95
C VAL A 103 -7.36 18.60 23.96
N PRO A 104 -7.92 19.52 24.76
CA PRO A 104 -7.15 20.26 25.76
C PRO A 104 -6.72 19.40 26.95
N ASP A 105 -7.53 18.40 27.34
CA ASP A 105 -7.23 17.48 28.43
C ASP A 105 -7.77 16.08 28.11
N MET A 106 -6.90 15.07 28.13
CA MET A 106 -7.28 13.67 27.92
C MET A 106 -7.91 13.02 29.15
N ALA A 107 -7.72 13.59 30.35
CA ALA A 107 -8.27 13.08 31.59
C ALA A 107 -9.73 13.51 31.82
N ASN A 108 -10.16 14.59 31.17
CA ASN A 108 -11.49 15.17 31.31
C ASN A 108 -12.13 15.43 29.94
N LEU A 109 -12.67 14.36 29.35
CA LEU A 109 -13.31 14.40 28.03
C LEU A 109 -14.81 14.65 28.17
N ALA A 110 -15.35 15.61 27.41
CA ALA A 110 -16.77 15.97 27.44
C ALA A 110 -17.70 14.77 27.20
N ASP A 111 -17.31 13.82 26.34
CA ASP A 111 -18.11 12.65 25.96
C ASP A 111 -17.42 11.30 26.26
N ASN A 112 -16.41 11.28 27.15
CA ASN A 112 -15.57 10.09 27.43
C ASN A 112 -14.90 9.48 26.18
N THR A 113 -14.77 10.24 25.09
CA THR A 113 -14.13 9.79 23.84
C THR A 113 -13.38 10.94 23.19
N ILE A 114 -12.23 10.62 22.57
CA ILE A 114 -11.43 11.57 21.78
C ILE A 114 -11.78 11.53 20.27
N TRP A 115 -12.61 10.57 19.87
CA TRP A 115 -12.81 10.27 18.44
C TRP A 115 -13.43 11.43 17.65
N PRO A 116 -14.44 12.17 18.13
CA PRO A 116 -15.00 13.30 17.39
C PRO A 116 -13.95 14.36 17.05
N ASP A 117 -13.08 14.72 18.00
CA ASP A 117 -12.02 15.71 17.81
C ASP A 117 -10.93 15.19 16.85
N VAL A 118 -10.58 13.91 16.95
CA VAL A 118 -9.64 13.25 16.03
C VAL A 118 -10.20 13.20 14.62
N GLU A 119 -11.48 12.82 14.45
CA GLU A 119 -12.16 12.75 13.16
C GLU A 119 -12.24 14.13 12.50
N ALA A 120 -12.66 15.16 13.24
CA ALA A 120 -12.70 16.54 12.75
C ALA A 120 -11.30 17.02 12.32
N ARG A 121 -10.28 16.77 13.15
CA ARG A 121 -8.91 17.16 12.83
C ARG A 121 -8.35 16.43 11.61
N LEU A 122 -8.68 15.15 11.44
CA LEU A 122 -8.31 14.39 10.25
C LEU A 122 -8.95 14.98 8.99
N VAL A 123 -10.22 15.40 9.04
CA VAL A 123 -10.86 16.07 7.89
C VAL A 123 -10.15 17.39 7.57
N ASP A 124 -9.82 18.23 8.55
CA ASP A 124 -9.07 19.47 8.31
C ASP A 124 -7.71 19.20 7.62
N LEU A 125 -7.00 18.17 8.07
CA LEU A 125 -5.72 17.76 7.48
C LEU A 125 -5.90 17.20 6.06
N ILE A 126 -6.98 16.47 5.81
CA ILE A 126 -7.28 15.94 4.47
C ILE A 126 -7.67 17.07 3.51
N GLU A 127 -8.51 18.02 3.94
CA GLU A 127 -8.96 19.15 3.11
C GLU A 127 -7.84 20.16 2.82
N SER A 128 -6.83 20.25 3.69
CA SER A 128 -5.66 21.12 3.49
C SER A 128 -4.54 20.51 2.63
N HIS A 129 -4.66 19.24 2.22
CA HIS A 129 -3.63 18.54 1.44
C HIS A 129 -4.21 17.91 0.16
N ASN A 130 -3.37 17.79 -0.87
CA ASN A 130 -3.80 17.19 -2.15
C ASN A 130 -4.10 15.69 -2.03
N SER A 131 -3.37 14.98 -1.16
CA SER A 131 -3.54 13.55 -0.94
C SER A 131 -3.00 13.17 0.43
N THR A 132 -3.79 12.38 1.17
CA THR A 132 -3.47 11.96 2.54
C THR A 132 -3.67 10.46 2.67
N ILE A 133 -2.66 9.77 3.20
CA ILE A 133 -2.74 8.34 3.54
C ILE A 133 -2.92 8.22 5.05
N VAL A 134 -4.06 7.68 5.49
CA VAL A 134 -4.35 7.43 6.90
C VAL A 134 -4.12 5.95 7.21
N PHE A 135 -3.15 5.67 8.09
CA PHE A 135 -2.89 4.31 8.57
C PHE A 135 -3.76 4.00 9.80
N ALA A 136 -4.49 2.89 9.76
CA ALA A 136 -5.27 2.38 10.87
C ALA A 136 -4.75 0.99 11.27
N ASN A 137 -4.74 0.71 12.57
CA ASN A 137 -4.23 -0.55 13.13
C ASN A 137 -5.17 -1.76 12.90
N SER A 138 -6.40 -1.53 12.45
CA SER A 138 -7.36 -2.59 12.19
C SER A 138 -8.26 -2.26 11.02
N ARG A 139 -8.75 -3.30 10.36
CA ARG A 139 -9.70 -3.17 9.27
C ARG A 139 -10.99 -2.48 9.71
N ARG A 140 -11.50 -2.86 10.89
CA ARG A 140 -12.72 -2.26 11.46
C ARG A 140 -12.54 -0.77 11.68
N LEU A 141 -11.38 -0.34 12.20
CA LEU A 141 -11.08 1.08 12.39
C LEU A 141 -10.98 1.82 11.05
N ALA A 142 -10.32 1.24 10.05
CA ALA A 142 -10.22 1.85 8.72
C ALA A 142 -11.60 2.07 8.08
N GLU A 143 -12.48 1.07 8.15
CA GLU A 143 -13.85 1.14 7.62
C GLU A 143 -14.68 2.20 8.38
N ARG A 144 -14.60 2.21 9.72
CA ARG A 144 -15.27 3.21 10.56
C ARG A 144 -14.80 4.63 10.28
N LEU A 145 -13.48 4.87 10.24
CA LEU A 145 -12.92 6.18 9.91
C LEU A 145 -13.34 6.64 8.52
N THR A 146 -13.32 5.74 7.52
CA THR A 146 -13.73 6.11 6.16
C THR A 146 -15.17 6.64 6.12
N ALA A 147 -16.09 5.97 6.83
CA ALA A 147 -17.49 6.41 6.89
C ALA A 147 -17.61 7.78 7.59
N ARG A 148 -17.02 7.92 8.78
CA ARG A 148 -17.07 9.15 9.58
C ARG A 148 -16.46 10.35 8.87
N LEU A 149 -15.31 10.17 8.22
CA LEU A 149 -14.67 11.25 7.47
C LEU A 149 -15.52 11.71 6.27
N ASN A 150 -16.20 10.78 5.58
CA ASN A 150 -17.11 11.13 4.49
C ASN A 150 -18.37 11.85 4.99
N GLU A 151 -18.93 11.43 6.12
CA GLU A 151 -20.07 12.10 6.78
C GLU A 151 -19.73 13.55 7.13
N ILE A 152 -18.61 13.76 7.84
CA ILE A 152 -18.16 15.10 8.23
C ILE A 152 -17.89 15.98 7.00
N HIS A 153 -17.23 15.43 5.95
CA HIS A 153 -16.96 16.19 4.73
C HIS A 153 -18.25 16.56 3.97
N ALA A 154 -19.22 15.64 3.91
CA ALA A 154 -20.51 15.86 3.28
C ALA A 154 -21.31 16.96 3.99
N GLU A 155 -21.36 16.90 5.33
CA GLU A 155 -21.96 17.93 6.17
C GLU A 155 -21.32 19.30 5.92
N ARG A 156 -19.98 19.38 5.87
CA ARG A 156 -19.23 20.63 5.60
C ARG A 156 -19.44 21.18 4.20
N SER A 157 -19.58 20.30 3.21
CA SER A 157 -19.66 20.67 1.80
C SER A 157 -21.10 20.85 1.30
N GLY A 158 -22.10 20.56 2.12
CA GLY A 158 -23.51 20.56 1.72
C GLY A 158 -23.83 19.53 0.64
N VAL A 159 -23.05 18.44 0.59
CA VAL A 159 -23.22 17.36 -0.40
C VAL A 159 -24.01 16.24 0.23
N GLU A 160 -25.10 15.79 -0.39
CA GLU A 160 -25.78 14.59 0.06
C GLU A 160 -24.95 13.34 -0.26
N LEU A 161 -24.79 12.48 0.74
CA LEU A 161 -24.21 11.16 0.53
C LEU A 161 -25.25 10.25 -0.11
N ASP A 162 -24.97 9.76 -1.31
CA ASP A 162 -25.80 8.74 -1.95
C ASP A 162 -25.84 7.48 -1.05
N ALA A 163 -27.06 7.05 -0.69
CA ALA A 163 -27.31 5.84 0.10
C ALA A 163 -27.02 4.55 -0.69
N GLY A 164 -26.75 4.66 -1.99
CA GLY A 164 -26.33 3.57 -2.85
C GLY A 164 -25.00 2.97 -2.41
N ARG A 165 -24.98 1.66 -2.18
CA ARG A 165 -23.72 0.89 -2.09
C ARG A 165 -22.97 1.13 -3.39
N ASN A 166 -21.79 1.75 -3.35
CA ASN A 166 -20.99 1.97 -4.55
C ASN A 166 -20.61 0.61 -5.19
N GLN A 167 -21.40 0.16 -6.17
CA GLN A 167 -21.27 -1.16 -6.82
C GLN A 167 -19.95 -1.30 -7.60
N GLN A 168 -19.26 -0.18 -7.86
CA GLN A 168 -17.98 -0.12 -8.54
C GLN A 168 -16.78 -0.27 -7.58
N VAL A 169 -17.03 -0.30 -6.27
CA VAL A 169 -16.04 -0.58 -5.23
C VAL A 169 -16.40 -1.91 -4.57
N ALA A 170 -15.58 -2.94 -4.78
CA ALA A 170 -15.83 -4.26 -4.21
C ALA A 170 -15.62 -4.27 -2.69
N GLY A 171 -16.69 -4.00 -1.93
CA GLY A 171 -16.75 -4.05 -0.47
C GLY A 171 -18.18 -4.26 0.02
N GLY A 172 -18.56 -5.52 0.24
CA GLY A 172 -19.85 -5.87 0.80
C GLY A 172 -19.95 -5.60 2.30
N ALA A 173 -20.99 -4.83 2.66
CA ALA A 173 -21.75 -4.73 3.93
C ALA A 173 -20.96 -4.33 5.18
N PRO A 174 -21.50 -3.40 5.98
CA PRO A 174 -20.94 -3.08 7.28
C PRO A 174 -20.91 -4.36 8.13
N ALA A 175 -19.86 -4.53 8.91
CA ALA A 175 -19.89 -5.41 10.07
C ALA A 175 -20.77 -4.75 11.15
N GLN A 176 -22.08 -4.70 10.90
CA GLN A 176 -23.11 -4.33 11.85
C GLN A 176 -23.94 -5.56 12.17
N LEU A 177 -23.62 -6.18 13.29
CA LEU A 177 -24.61 -6.77 14.15
C LEU A 177 -24.33 -6.18 15.54
N LEU A 178 -25.29 -5.33 15.97
CA LEU A 178 -25.40 -4.54 17.20
C LEU A 178 -24.70 -3.16 17.23
N GLY A 179 -25.53 -2.11 17.27
CA GLY A 179 -25.19 -0.75 17.71
C GLY A 179 -25.19 0.30 16.59
N SER A 180 -26.32 0.98 16.42
CA SER A 180 -26.58 2.26 15.72
C SER A 180 -25.47 2.90 14.86
N GLY A 181 -25.74 3.05 13.54
CA GLY A 181 -25.07 4.02 12.64
C GLY A 181 -24.80 3.47 11.24
N GLN A 182 -25.65 3.77 10.25
CA GLN A 182 -25.47 3.36 8.85
C GLN A 182 -24.22 4.04 8.26
N THR A 183 -23.35 3.30 7.56
CA THR A 183 -22.10 3.82 6.96
C THR A 183 -22.20 3.95 5.44
N TYR A 184 -21.85 5.12 4.89
CA TYR A 184 -22.03 5.48 3.48
C TYR A 184 -20.71 5.60 2.70
N GLY A 185 -20.71 5.35 1.38
CA GLY A 185 -19.51 5.39 0.53
C GLY A 185 -19.74 6.18 -0.77
N ALA A 186 -18.84 7.13 -1.08
CA ALA A 186 -19.00 8.04 -2.22
C ALA A 186 -18.70 7.45 -3.61
N HIS A 187 -19.43 7.93 -4.63
CA HIS A 187 -19.36 7.55 -6.05
C HIS A 187 -18.09 8.07 -6.77
N ARG A 188 -17.79 7.51 -7.95
CA ARG A 188 -16.71 7.97 -8.85
C ARG A 188 -17.31 8.89 -9.91
N CYS A 189 -17.31 10.20 -9.66
CA CYS A 189 -17.35 11.17 -10.75
C CYS A 189 -16.07 12.00 -10.67
N TRP A 190 -15.47 12.36 -11.80
CA TRP A 190 -14.42 13.36 -11.83
C TRP A 190 -14.95 14.50 -12.70
N PRO A 191 -14.98 15.76 -12.22
CA PRO A 191 -14.52 16.25 -10.92
C PRO A 191 -15.57 15.97 -9.83
N ALA A 192 -15.18 15.37 -8.71
CA ALA A 192 -16.03 15.25 -7.52
C ALA A 192 -15.22 15.60 -6.27
N PRO A 193 -15.87 16.11 -5.21
CA PRO A 193 -15.21 16.64 -4.03
C PRO A 193 -14.44 15.54 -3.25
N THR A 194 -13.53 15.98 -2.40
CA THR A 194 -12.60 15.20 -1.56
C THR A 194 -13.20 13.86 -1.14
N THR A 195 -12.73 12.77 -1.74
CA THR A 195 -13.26 11.42 -1.47
C THR A 195 -12.24 10.58 -0.69
N VAL A 196 -12.60 10.15 0.53
CA VAL A 196 -11.78 9.21 1.32
C VAL A 196 -12.12 7.77 0.93
N ARG A 197 -11.09 6.95 0.68
CA ARG A 197 -11.23 5.54 0.29
C ARG A 197 -10.28 4.65 1.09
N SER A 198 -10.75 3.46 1.48
CA SER A 198 -9.90 2.46 2.14
C SER A 198 -9.22 1.54 1.12
N ALA A 199 -7.92 1.27 1.32
CA ALA A 199 -7.14 0.29 0.55
C ALA A 199 -6.79 -0.93 1.43
N ARG A 200 -6.79 -2.13 0.84
CA ARG A 200 -6.60 -3.41 1.56
C ARG A 200 -5.32 -4.11 1.10
N SER A 201 -4.54 -4.66 2.04
CA SER A 201 -3.29 -5.40 1.76
C SER A 201 -3.52 -6.74 1.04
N ASN A 202 -4.68 -7.39 1.24
CA ASN A 202 -4.99 -8.74 0.74
C ASN A 202 -6.06 -8.79 -0.37
N ALA A 203 -6.14 -7.78 -1.23
CA ALA A 203 -7.08 -7.78 -2.36
C ALA A 203 -6.55 -8.67 -3.52
N PRO A 204 -7.37 -9.56 -4.13
CA PRO A 204 -6.94 -10.41 -5.25
C PRO A 204 -6.43 -9.61 -6.45
N ARG A 205 -5.50 -10.20 -7.23
CA ARG A 205 -4.65 -9.53 -8.24
C ARG A 205 -5.41 -8.72 -9.31
N SER A 206 -6.64 -9.10 -9.66
CA SER A 206 -7.55 -8.33 -10.54
C SER A 206 -8.06 -7.01 -9.93
N ARG A 207 -7.86 -6.81 -8.62
CA ARG A 207 -8.39 -5.68 -7.83
C ARG A 207 -7.34 -4.63 -7.47
N ARG A 208 -6.05 -4.85 -7.76
CA ARG A 208 -5.00 -3.81 -7.63
C ARG A 208 -4.91 -2.92 -8.88
N THR A 209 -5.15 -3.48 -10.06
CA THR A 209 -5.01 -2.79 -11.35
C THR A 209 -6.15 -1.81 -11.65
N SER A 210 -7.37 -2.04 -11.16
CA SER A 210 -8.53 -1.16 -11.38
C SER A 210 -8.49 0.15 -10.59
N ASN A 211 -7.70 0.23 -9.50
CA ASN A 211 -7.45 1.50 -8.81
C ASN A 211 -6.43 2.38 -9.54
N ALA A 212 -5.65 1.83 -10.47
CA ALA A 212 -4.64 2.54 -11.26
C ALA A 212 -5.12 2.96 -12.67
N ALA A 213 -6.22 2.37 -13.17
CA ALA A 213 -6.70 2.58 -14.53
C ALA A 213 -8.09 3.26 -14.55
N GLY A 214 -8.10 4.60 -14.53
CA GLY A 214 -9.26 5.42 -14.89
C GLY A 214 -9.05 6.08 -16.25
N SER A 215 -10.04 5.98 -17.14
CA SER A 215 -10.05 6.48 -18.52
C SER A 215 -9.78 8.00 -18.64
N LYS A 216 -8.99 8.40 -19.65
CA LYS A 216 -8.68 9.80 -19.99
C LYS A 216 -9.84 10.46 -20.74
N PRO A 217 -10.38 11.61 -20.30
CA PRO A 217 -11.20 12.47 -21.14
C PRO A 217 -10.34 13.33 -22.07
N SER A 218 -10.80 13.51 -23.30
CA SER A 218 -10.19 14.31 -24.35
C SER A 218 -10.55 15.81 -24.20
N SER A 219 -9.85 16.53 -23.33
CA SER A 219 -9.58 17.98 -23.46
C SER A 219 -8.86 18.46 -22.19
N ARG A 220 -7.64 18.95 -22.36
CA ARG A 220 -6.74 19.36 -21.27
C ARG A 220 -6.66 20.87 -21.17
N PRO A 221 -6.89 21.47 -19.99
CA PRO A 221 -6.11 22.61 -19.53
C PRO A 221 -4.83 22.10 -18.88
N ARG A 222 -3.73 22.84 -19.07
CA ARG A 222 -2.36 22.52 -18.60
C ARG A 222 -2.26 22.54 -17.06
N ALA A 223 -2.72 21.49 -16.37
CA ALA A 223 -2.43 21.32 -14.95
C ALA A 223 -2.44 19.85 -14.44
N TRP A 224 -2.86 18.86 -15.25
CA TRP A 224 -3.10 17.51 -14.72
C TRP A 224 -2.41 16.42 -15.55
N SER A 225 -1.25 15.96 -15.05
CA SER A 225 -0.48 14.84 -15.61
C SER A 225 0.31 14.11 -14.52
N TRP A 226 -0.37 13.50 -13.54
CA TRP A 226 0.32 12.79 -12.44
C TRP A 226 -0.06 11.31 -12.30
N ALA A 227 -1.31 10.91 -12.63
CA ALA A 227 -1.75 9.52 -12.42
C ALA A 227 -1.04 8.49 -13.31
N SER A 228 -0.59 8.85 -14.51
CA SER A 228 0.12 7.94 -15.41
C SER A 228 1.63 7.82 -15.14
N THR A 229 2.21 8.76 -14.37
CA THR A 229 3.65 8.80 -14.08
C THR A 229 3.99 7.98 -12.84
N TRP A 230 3.06 7.91 -11.87
CA TRP A 230 3.26 7.19 -10.62
C TRP A 230 3.34 5.67 -10.81
N ALA A 231 2.55 5.10 -11.72
CA ALA A 231 2.56 3.66 -12.02
C ALA A 231 3.79 3.16 -12.81
N ARG A 232 4.57 4.06 -13.44
CA ARG A 232 5.82 3.71 -14.16
C ARG A 232 7.09 3.87 -13.31
N SER A 233 6.98 4.41 -12.11
CA SER A 233 8.15 4.76 -11.28
C SER A 233 8.40 3.77 -10.14
N ILE A 234 7.54 2.74 -9.98
CA ILE A 234 7.67 1.70 -8.93
C ILE A 234 7.59 0.27 -9.54
N TRP A 235 7.73 0.09 -10.86
CA TRP A 235 7.97 -1.22 -11.50
C TRP A 235 8.76 -1.04 -12.79
#